data_AF-A0A3Z6QQY9-F1
#
_entry.id   AF-A0A3Z6QQY9-F1
#
_cell.length_a   1.000
_cell.length_b   1.000
_cell.length_c   1.000
_cell.angle_alpha   90.00
_cell.angle_beta   90.00
_cell.angle_gamma   90.00
#
_symmetry.space_group_name_H-M   'P 1'
#
loop_
_entity.id
_entity.type
_entity.pdbx_description
1 polymer ?
#
loop_
_entity_poly.entity_id
_entity_poly.type
_entity_poly.pdbx_seq_one_letter_code
_entity_poly.pdbx_strand_id
1 'polypeptide(L)'
;MKNTNEIKIINEIFSHLGEDWFINEKPGLKLVDGYYQLISKNEVYKNFSMYCCMVNEKIYINACVFDELNGVIYRADLKKGAFQLAKLIRKIR
;
A
#
# COMPACT_ATOMS: atom_id res chain seq x y z
N MET A 1 -10.44 -2.08 15.62
CA MET A 1 -10.37 -3.29 14.76
C MET A 1 -10.44 -2.84 13.32
N LYS A 2 -9.47 -3.21 12.47
CA LYS A 2 -9.49 -2.85 11.05
C LYS A 2 -10.64 -3.60 10.36
N ASN A 3 -11.42 -2.92 9.53
CA ASN A 3 -12.55 -3.53 8.83
C ASN A 3 -12.03 -4.50 7.76
N THR A 4 -12.42 -5.77 7.83
CA THR A 4 -11.94 -6.84 6.95
C THR A 4 -12.20 -6.56 5.46
N ASN A 5 -13.26 -5.82 5.13
CA ASN A 5 -13.54 -5.44 3.74
C ASN A 5 -12.55 -4.39 3.22
N GLU A 6 -12.15 -3.43 4.05
CA GLU A 6 -11.19 -2.39 3.67
C GLU A 6 -9.83 -3.01 3.37
N ILE A 7 -9.36 -3.93 4.23
CA ILE A 7 -8.08 -4.63 4.02
C ILE A 7 -8.07 -5.39 2.70
N LYS A 8 -9.17 -6.06 2.34
CA LYS A 8 -9.29 -6.79 1.07
C LYS A 8 -9.23 -5.85 -0.13
N ILE A 9 -10.02 -4.77 -0.11
CA ILE A 9 -10.06 -3.77 -1.19
C ILE A 9 -8.69 -3.11 -1.36
N ILE A 10 -8.04 -2.75 -0.25
CA ILE A 10 -6.72 -2.14 -0.28
C ILE A 10 -5.69 -3.12 -0.84
N ASN A 11 -5.65 -4.38 -0.37
CA ASN A 11 -4.76 -5.40 -0.94
C ASN A 11 -4.99 -5.62 -2.43
N GLU A 12 -6.24 -5.61 -2.90
CA GLU A 12 -6.57 -5.73 -4.32
C GLU A 12 -6.03 -4.53 -5.12
N ILE A 13 -6.23 -3.30 -4.63
CA ILE A 13 -5.65 -2.09 -5.21
C ILE A 13 -4.12 -2.18 -5.29
N PHE A 14 -3.45 -2.60 -4.22
CA PHE A 14 -1.99 -2.69 -4.19
C PHE A 14 -1.42 -3.80 -5.06
N SER A 15 -2.12 -4.92 -5.20
CA SER A 15 -1.73 -5.98 -6.15
C SER A 15 -1.66 -5.46 -7.59
N HIS A 16 -2.46 -4.45 -7.93
CA HIS A 16 -2.42 -3.83 -9.25
C HIS A 16 -1.25 -2.88 -9.43
N LEU A 17 -0.68 -2.28 -8.38
CA LEU A 17 0.42 -1.29 -8.51
C LEU A 17 1.74 -1.89 -9.03
N GLY A 18 1.85 -3.22 -9.09
CA GLY A 18 3.07 -3.95 -9.44
C GLY A 18 3.97 -4.17 -8.22
N GLU A 19 5.01 -4.99 -8.37
CA GLU A 19 6.00 -5.26 -7.30
C GLU A 19 5.40 -5.88 -6.01
N ASP A 20 4.25 -6.56 -6.12
CA ASP A 20 3.65 -7.38 -5.07
C ASP A 20 3.50 -6.68 -3.71
N TRP A 21 3.03 -5.44 -3.69
CA TRP A 21 2.70 -4.72 -2.45
C TRP A 21 1.40 -5.24 -1.82
N PHE A 22 1.39 -5.40 -0.49
CA PHE A 22 0.23 -5.80 0.29
C PHE A 22 0.31 -5.22 1.70
N ILE A 23 -0.84 -5.11 2.38
CA ILE A 23 -0.91 -4.59 3.75
C ILE A 23 -0.11 -5.51 4.68
N ASN A 24 0.77 -4.91 5.46
CA ASN A 24 1.33 -5.55 6.63
C ASN A 24 0.25 -5.60 7.74
N GLU A 25 -0.29 -6.78 7.99
CA GLU A 25 -1.29 -7.00 9.04
C GLU A 25 -0.70 -6.87 10.45
N LYS A 26 0.61 -7.05 10.59
CA LYS A 26 1.35 -7.00 11.86
C LYS A 26 2.55 -6.06 11.76
N PRO A 27 2.31 -4.74 11.63
CA PRO A 27 3.38 -3.76 11.62
C PRO A 27 4.18 -3.82 12.92
N GLY A 28 5.51 -3.73 12.82
CA GLY A 28 6.39 -3.73 14.00
C GLY A 28 6.16 -2.52 14.92
N LEU A 29 5.58 -1.46 14.38
CA LEU A 29 5.17 -0.26 15.11
C LEU A 29 3.65 -0.10 15.07
N LYS A 30 3.09 0.43 16.17
CA LYS A 30 1.67 0.79 16.21
C LYS A 30 1.43 1.97 15.27
N LEU A 31 0.65 1.73 14.22
CA LEU A 31 0.24 2.77 13.28
C LEU A 31 -0.93 3.59 13.84
N VAL A 32 -1.04 4.83 13.38
CA VAL A 32 -2.21 5.69 13.63
C VAL A 32 -3.45 5.06 12.99
N ASP A 33 -4.62 5.20 13.62
CA ASP A 33 -5.86 4.67 13.05
C ASP A 33 -6.13 5.25 11.66
N GLY A 34 -6.55 4.38 10.74
CA GLY A 34 -6.72 4.72 9.31
C GLY A 34 -5.42 4.69 8.50
N TYR A 35 -4.26 4.47 9.11
CA TYR A 35 -2.99 4.26 8.40
C TYR A 35 -2.64 2.77 8.26
N TYR A 36 -2.04 2.45 7.13
CA TYR A 36 -1.60 1.11 6.78
C TYR A 36 -0.16 1.17 6.27
N GLN A 37 0.64 0.21 6.74
CA GLN A 37 1.94 -0.09 6.17
C GLN A 37 1.75 -1.16 5.12
N LEU A 38 2.48 -1.03 4.03
CA LEU A 38 2.55 -1.97 2.94
C LEU A 38 3.96 -2.49 2.83
N ILE A 39 4.07 -3.79 2.60
CA ILE A 39 5.32 -4.51 2.38
C ILE A 39 5.24 -5.21 1.04
N SER A 40 6.40 -5.46 0.44
CA SER A 40 6.49 -6.14 -0.85
C SER A 40 6.93 -7.59 -0.68
N LYS A 41 6.40 -8.50 -1.51
CA LYS A 41 6.94 -9.87 -1.64
C LYS A 41 8.15 -9.94 -2.57
N ASN A 42 8.41 -8.87 -3.33
CA ASN A 42 9.57 -8.81 -4.20
C ASN A 42 10.83 -8.64 -3.35
N GLU A 43 11.80 -9.54 -3.52
CA GLU A 43 13.06 -9.57 -2.78
C GLU A 43 13.84 -8.24 -2.87
N VAL A 44 13.72 -7.52 -4.00
CA VAL A 44 14.34 -6.19 -4.20
C VAL A 44 13.79 -5.18 -3.20
N TYR A 45 12.52 -5.29 -2.84
CA TYR A 45 11.80 -4.35 -1.99
C TYR A 45 11.48 -4.91 -0.60
N LYS A 46 12.05 -6.05 -0.20
CA LYS A 46 11.74 -6.74 1.06
C LYS A 46 11.99 -5.90 2.32
N ASN A 47 12.88 -4.92 2.22
CA ASN A 47 13.26 -4.01 3.31
C ASN A 47 12.54 -2.66 3.22
N PHE A 48 11.67 -2.49 2.23
CA PHE A 48 10.98 -1.22 1.99
C PHE A 48 9.56 -1.26 2.54
N SER A 49 9.18 -0.18 3.20
CA SER A 49 7.83 0.10 3.66
C SER A 49 7.20 1.20 2.83
N MET A 50 6.00 0.98 2.31
CA MET A 50 5.15 2.05 1.80
C MET A 50 4.04 2.34 2.80
N TYR A 51 3.55 3.58 2.87
CA TYR A 51 2.45 3.94 3.75
C TYR A 51 1.29 4.54 2.98
N CYS A 52 0.08 4.14 3.34
CA CYS A 52 -1.16 4.72 2.82
C CYS A 52 -2.13 4.99 3.95
N CYS A 53 -3.09 5.88 3.71
CA CYS A 53 -4.15 6.16 4.68
C CYS A 53 -5.53 6.25 4.03
N MET A 54 -6.54 5.98 4.85
CA MET A 54 -7.95 6.17 4.54
C MET A 54 -8.42 7.47 5.16
N VAL A 55 -8.94 8.38 4.34
CA VAL A 55 -9.52 9.65 4.82
C VAL A 55 -10.83 9.89 4.06
N ASN A 56 -11.94 10.04 4.80
CA ASN A 56 -13.28 10.26 4.22
C ASN A 56 -13.62 9.26 3.11
N GLU A 57 -13.47 7.96 3.39
CA GLU A 57 -13.74 6.85 2.46
C GLU A 57 -12.86 6.84 1.19
N LYS A 58 -11.81 7.67 1.14
CA LYS A 58 -10.84 7.71 0.04
C LYS A 58 -9.47 7.18 0.50
N ILE A 59 -8.86 6.35 -0.34
CA ILE A 59 -7.49 5.87 -0.16
C ILE A 59 -6.52 6.91 -0.71
N TYR A 60 -5.58 7.33 0.13
CA TYR A 60 -4.44 8.15 -0.26
C TYR A 60 -3.18 7.30 -0.23
N ILE A 61 -2.53 7.19 -1.39
CA ILE A 61 -1.30 6.42 -1.57
C ILE A 61 -0.19 7.40 -1.87
N ASN A 62 0.84 7.40 -1.04
CA ASN A 62 2.09 8.08 -1.35
C ASN A 62 3.08 7.01 -1.85
N ALA A 63 3.53 7.12 -3.10
CA ALA A 63 4.51 6.21 -3.72
C ALA A 63 5.91 6.28 -3.07
N CYS A 64 6.05 7.07 -2.01
CA CYS A 64 7.22 7.18 -1.17
C CYS A 64 7.40 5.89 -0.35
N VAL A 65 8.49 5.17 -0.62
CA VAL A 65 8.91 3.97 0.10
C VAL A 65 10.13 4.29 0.96
N PHE A 66 10.13 3.76 2.17
CA PHE A 66 11.20 3.93 3.16
C PHE A 66 11.99 2.63 3.29
N ASP A 67 13.29 2.68 3.05
CA ASP A 67 14.22 1.58 3.31
C ASP A 67 14.51 1.49 4.81
N GLU A 68 13.92 0.50 5.46
CA GLU A 68 14.04 0.30 6.92
C GLU A 68 15.47 -0.06 7.35
N LEU A 69 16.32 -0.57 6.45
CA LEU A 69 17.70 -0.91 6.78
C LEU A 69 18.64 0.29 6.64
N ASN A 70 18.49 1.05 5.55
CA ASN A 70 19.42 2.12 5.21
C ASN A 70 18.91 3.50 5.62
N GLY A 71 17.65 3.63 6.03
CA GLY A 71 17.03 4.90 6.40
C GLY A 71 16.83 5.85 5.21
N VAL A 72 16.75 5.29 3.99
CA VAL A 72 16.67 6.06 2.74
C VAL A 72 15.25 6.09 2.20
N ILE A 73 14.84 7.23 1.66
CA ILE A 73 13.56 7.39 0.99
C ILE A 73 13.73 7.24 -0.52
N TYR A 74 12.89 6.43 -1.13
CA TYR A 74 12.79 6.27 -2.58
C TYR A 74 11.36 6.55 -3.05
N ARG A 75 11.20 7.00 -4.30
CA ARG A 75 9.88 7.10 -4.95
C ARG A 75 9.73 5.95 -5.92
N ALA A 76 8.89 4.98 -5.57
CA ALA A 76 8.59 3.87 -6.45
C ALA A 76 7.81 4.36 -7.67
N ASP A 77 8.23 3.90 -8.85
CA ASP A 77 7.57 4.22 -10.10
C ASP A 77 6.35 3.30 -10.27
N LEU A 78 5.18 3.73 -9.79
CA LEU A 78 3.92 2.95 -9.77
C LEU A 78 3.26 2.76 -11.16
N LYS A 79 4.08 2.63 -12.21
CA LYS A 79 3.66 2.72 -13.61
C LYS A 79 2.88 1.52 -14.13
N LYS A 80 2.93 0.36 -13.47
CA LYS A 80 2.32 -0.88 -14.01
C LYS A 80 0.84 -1.09 -13.64
N GLY A 81 0.27 -0.25 -12.78
CA GLY A 81 -1.07 -0.48 -12.23
C GLY A 81 -2.16 0.52 -12.51
N ALA A 82 -1.83 1.75 -12.87
CA ALA A 82 -2.75 2.89 -12.81
C ALA A 82 -4.06 2.66 -13.60
N PHE A 83 -4.00 2.01 -14.76
CA PHE A 83 -5.18 1.71 -15.59
C PHE A 83 -6.09 0.65 -14.97
N GLN A 84 -5.52 -0.39 -14.35
CA GLN A 84 -6.27 -1.45 -13.69
C GLN A 84 -6.85 -0.94 -12.36
N LEU A 85 -6.09 -0.12 -11.64
CA LEU A 85 -6.54 0.65 -10.47
C LEU A 85 -7.77 1.50 -10.80
N ALA A 86 -7.72 2.24 -11.92
CA ALA A 86 -8.83 3.08 -12.37
C ALA A 86 -10.08 2.25 -12.74
N LYS A 87 -9.91 1.05 -13.31
CA LYS A 87 -11.03 0.12 -13.56
C LYS A 87 -11.63 -0.42 -12.26
N LEU A 88 -10.81 -0.74 -11.26
CA LEU A 88 -11.27 -1.25 -9.98
C LEU A 88 -12.06 -0.19 -9.20
N ILE A 89 -11.53 1.03 -9.11
CA ILE A 89 -12.20 2.16 -8.44
C ILE A 89 -13.59 2.44 -9.05
N ARG A 90 -13.73 2.27 -10.37
CA ARG A 90 -15.01 2.42 -11.07
C ARG A 90 -16.05 1.33 -10.76
N LYS A 91 -15.63 0.13 -10.33
CA LYS A 91 -16.55 -0.97 -9.95
C LYS A 91 -17.07 -0.87 -8.52
N ILE A 92 -16.39 -0.10 -7.66
CA ILE A 92 -16.75 0.10 -6.25
C ILE A 92 -17.80 1.23 -6.11
N ARG A 93 -17.98 2.06 -7.14
CA ARG A 93 -19.07 3.05 -7.27
C ARG A 93 -20.29 2.42 -7.92
#